data_AF-A0A9W7D9S4-F1
#
_entry.id   AF-A0A9W7D9S4-F1
#
_cell.length_a   1.000
_cell.length_b   1.000
_cell.length_c   1.000
_cell.angle_alpha   90.00
_cell.angle_beta   90.00
_cell.angle_gamma   90.00
#
_symmetry.space_group_name_H-M   'P 1'
#
loop_
_entity.id
_entity.type
_entity.pdbx_description
1 polymer ?
#
loop_
_entity_poly.entity_id
_entity_poly.type
_entity_poly.pdbx_seq_one_letter_code
_entity_poly.pdbx_strand_id
1 'polypeptide(L)'
;MPSSVGSEDSDSAARLPRGDVSSAECRVCALGSRPPSTPVMPDIQLPSIDDPRATVASVLIDATGLEHQVSRLRAHNELTAAYNAGLAAHASTLHDRNRALLRRAREGFALGAATVNGLHERLENIQLENTYLEDEVERLRARAAQADSLETRYRVLEQSSLEHAYGLQDELAAAQARVSMLEVRVALLTAPPTAPATPSTASSGDRARLDRVKAELVAAQADLVSTRATLSAVNSHLSTVTAERDQASGASTGERHDLQDQLARSQHETGSARQLIAPLESDDRRVNTLLVAHAEEHQRDLAGIRDLETSWSSSEAVRMAAQADVTHA
;
A
#
# COMPACT_ATOMS: atom_id res chain seq x y z
N MET A 1 -34.96 17.33 -27.66
CA MET A 1 -33.80 18.22 -27.73
C MET A 1 -33.24 18.37 -26.32
N PRO A 2 -32.20 17.62 -25.93
CA PRO A 2 -31.30 18.03 -24.89
C PRO A 2 -29.93 18.37 -25.50
N SER A 3 -29.45 19.56 -25.16
CA SER A 3 -28.15 20.07 -25.53
C SER A 3 -27.03 19.36 -24.76
N SER A 4 -25.91 19.27 -25.46
CA SER A 4 -24.64 18.65 -25.12
C SER A 4 -23.79 19.54 -24.19
N VAL A 5 -22.66 18.95 -23.76
CA VAL A 5 -21.39 19.51 -23.24
C VAL A 5 -21.32 19.63 -21.71
N GLY A 6 -20.35 19.05 -21.00
CA GLY A 6 -19.18 18.28 -21.45
C GLY A 6 -18.58 17.47 -20.28
N SER A 7 -18.27 16.21 -20.55
CA SER A 7 -17.32 15.43 -19.75
C SER A 7 -15.96 15.62 -20.40
N GLU A 8 -15.10 16.36 -19.73
CA GLU A 8 -13.71 16.53 -20.13
C GLU A 8 -12.93 15.25 -19.84
N ASP A 9 -12.19 14.85 -20.86
CA ASP A 9 -11.34 13.69 -20.95
C ASP A 9 -10.29 13.66 -19.83
N SER A 10 -10.24 12.55 -19.09
CA SER A 10 -9.03 12.11 -18.38
C SER A 10 -8.95 10.59 -18.38
N ASP A 11 -9.18 10.01 -19.56
CA ASP A 11 -8.78 8.64 -19.89
C ASP A 11 -7.44 8.71 -20.65
N SER A 12 -6.40 9.16 -19.94
CA SER A 12 -5.00 9.05 -20.39
C SER A 12 -4.25 7.97 -19.62
N ALA A 13 -4.94 6.87 -19.31
CA ALA A 13 -4.27 5.59 -19.18
C ALA A 13 -3.83 5.22 -20.60
N ALA A 14 -2.62 5.64 -20.97
CA ALA A 14 -1.98 5.25 -22.21
C ALA A 14 -2.01 3.71 -22.30
N ARG A 15 -3.02 3.19 -23.01
CA ARG A 15 -3.15 1.77 -23.34
C ARG A 15 -1.80 1.36 -23.90
N LEU A 16 -1.12 0.49 -23.16
CA LEU A 16 0.09 -0.17 -23.63
C LEU A 16 -0.23 -0.73 -25.01
N PRO A 17 0.51 -0.37 -26.07
CA PRO A 17 0.42 -1.13 -27.30
C PRO A 17 0.80 -2.56 -26.92
N ARG A 18 -0.21 -3.44 -26.90
CA ARG A 18 -0.05 -4.90 -26.84
C ARG A 18 0.54 -5.39 -28.17
N GLY A 19 1.64 -4.77 -28.59
CA GLY A 19 2.47 -5.20 -29.70
C GLY A 19 3.55 -6.11 -29.14
N ASP A 20 3.38 -7.39 -29.42
CA ASP A 20 4.47 -8.32 -29.66
C ASP A 20 5.18 -8.87 -28.41
N VAL A 21 4.43 -9.69 -27.67
CA VAL A 21 4.96 -10.64 -26.66
C VAL A 21 5.05 -12.05 -27.26
N SER A 22 5.49 -12.16 -28.51
CA SER A 22 5.87 -13.45 -29.07
C SER A 22 7.31 -13.40 -29.53
N SER A 23 8.15 -14.30 -29.01
CA SER A 23 9.44 -14.60 -29.64
C SER A 23 9.29 -15.16 -31.08
N ALA A 24 8.05 -15.30 -31.57
CA ALA A 24 7.69 -15.63 -32.94
C ALA A 24 7.73 -14.41 -33.91
N GLU A 25 7.61 -13.17 -33.41
CA GLU A 25 7.65 -11.96 -34.26
C GLU A 25 9.06 -11.38 -34.41
N CYS A 26 9.99 -11.74 -33.50
CA CYS A 26 11.40 -11.45 -33.72
C CYS A 26 11.95 -12.39 -34.80
N ARG A 27 11.98 -11.93 -36.05
CA ARG A 27 12.58 -12.66 -37.18
C ARG A 27 14.00 -13.16 -36.87
N VAL A 28 14.78 -12.44 -36.05
CA VAL A 28 16.13 -12.86 -35.65
C VAL A 28 16.09 -14.01 -34.63
N CYS A 29 15.16 -14.02 -33.66
CA CYS A 29 14.96 -15.16 -32.75
C CYS A 29 14.37 -16.40 -33.43
N ALA A 30 13.56 -16.20 -34.47
CA ALA A 30 13.00 -17.27 -35.28
C ALA A 30 14.04 -17.85 -36.26
N LEU A 31 14.81 -17.00 -36.96
CA LEU A 31 15.86 -17.40 -37.90
C LEU A 31 17.14 -17.84 -37.18
N GLY A 32 17.38 -17.39 -35.95
CA GLY A 32 18.56 -17.74 -35.17
C GLY A 32 18.66 -19.20 -34.76
N SER A 33 17.61 -19.98 -35.02
CA SER A 33 17.55 -21.42 -34.81
C SER A 33 18.13 -22.25 -35.95
N ARG A 34 18.50 -21.63 -37.09
CA ARG A 34 19.16 -22.32 -38.21
C ARG A 34 20.50 -21.64 -38.52
N PRO A 35 21.63 -22.26 -38.17
CA PRO A 35 22.93 -21.76 -38.61
C PRO A 35 22.98 -21.73 -40.14
N PRO A 36 23.68 -20.76 -40.76
CA PRO A 36 23.96 -20.82 -42.19
C PRO A 36 24.70 -22.14 -42.46
N SER A 37 24.10 -23.02 -43.27
CA SER A 37 24.67 -24.33 -43.54
C SER A 37 26.07 -24.18 -44.13
N THR A 38 27.03 -24.92 -43.59
CA THR A 38 28.39 -24.97 -44.13
C THR A 38 28.33 -25.50 -45.57
N PRO A 39 28.94 -24.79 -46.53
CA PRO A 39 29.03 -25.31 -47.89
C PRO A 39 29.85 -26.61 -47.87
N VAL A 40 29.26 -27.72 -48.33
CA VAL A 40 29.99 -28.98 -48.54
C VAL A 40 31.12 -28.68 -49.54
N MET A 41 32.36 -28.83 -49.08
CA MET A 41 33.55 -28.69 -49.91
C MET A 41 33.67 -29.94 -50.78
N PRO A 42 33.69 -29.81 -52.12
CA PRO A 42 34.05 -30.95 -52.96
C PRO A 42 35.54 -31.26 -52.79
N ASP A 43 35.89 -32.54 -52.68
CA ASP A 43 37.27 -33.02 -52.64
C ASP A 43 38.00 -32.59 -53.92
N ILE A 44 38.80 -31.53 -53.82
CA ILE A 44 39.78 -31.20 -54.86
C ILE A 44 41.01 -32.06 -54.59
N GLN A 45 41.18 -33.12 -55.37
CA GLN A 45 42.43 -33.86 -55.40
C GLN A 45 43.43 -33.06 -56.22
N LEU A 46 44.30 -32.30 -55.55
CA LEU A 46 45.43 -31.68 -56.23
C LEU A 46 46.36 -32.79 -56.77
N PRO A 47 46.71 -32.78 -58.07
CA PRO A 47 47.65 -33.75 -58.61
C PRO A 47 49.01 -33.61 -57.92
N SER A 48 49.63 -34.75 -57.58
CA SER A 48 50.99 -34.79 -57.02
C SER A 48 51.99 -34.23 -58.04
N ILE A 49 53.03 -33.54 -57.57
CA ILE A 49 54.06 -32.90 -58.40
C ILE A 49 54.76 -33.90 -59.34
N ASP A 50 54.83 -35.16 -58.92
CA ASP A 50 55.48 -36.23 -59.68
C ASP A 50 54.51 -37.00 -60.60
N ASP A 51 53.27 -36.55 -60.79
CA ASP A 51 52.32 -37.25 -61.66
C ASP A 51 52.58 -36.89 -63.14
N PRO A 52 53.20 -37.80 -63.94
CA PRO A 52 53.55 -37.53 -65.34
C PRO A 52 52.33 -37.40 -66.26
N ARG A 53 51.10 -37.51 -65.71
CA ARG A 53 49.83 -37.39 -66.42
C ARG A 53 49.13 -36.04 -66.24
N ALA A 54 49.62 -35.17 -65.36
CA ALA A 54 49.05 -33.84 -65.17
C ALA A 54 49.32 -32.98 -66.42
N THR A 55 48.27 -32.61 -67.14
CA THR A 55 48.36 -31.73 -68.31
C THR A 55 48.16 -30.29 -67.88
N VAL A 56 48.70 -29.32 -68.63
CA VAL A 56 48.44 -27.88 -68.37
C VAL A 56 46.94 -27.60 -68.28
N ALA A 57 46.12 -28.34 -69.05
CA ALA A 57 44.67 -28.26 -68.98
C ALA A 57 44.08 -28.73 -67.64
N SER A 58 44.58 -29.82 -67.04
CA SER A 58 44.10 -30.28 -65.73
C SER A 58 44.45 -29.29 -64.61
N VAL A 59 45.65 -28.71 -64.64
CA VAL A 59 46.07 -27.68 -63.67
C VAL A 59 45.21 -26.41 -63.79
N LEU A 60 44.87 -25.98 -65.01
CA LEU A 60 43.96 -24.83 -65.21
C LEU A 60 42.53 -25.12 -64.72
N ILE A 61 42.04 -26.35 -64.89
CA ILE A 61 40.74 -26.78 -64.35
C ILE A 61 40.76 -26.74 -62.82
N ASP A 62 41.84 -27.22 -62.19
CA ASP A 62 41.97 -27.21 -60.73
C ASP A 62 42.12 -25.78 -60.18
N ALA A 63 42.87 -24.91 -60.85
CA ALA A 63 43.03 -23.51 -60.47
C ALA A 63 41.70 -22.74 -60.55
N THR A 64 40.93 -22.91 -61.62
CA THR A 64 39.60 -22.29 -61.76
C THR A 64 38.60 -22.86 -60.73
N GLY A 65 38.70 -24.15 -60.39
CA GLY A 65 37.95 -24.78 -59.32
C GLY A 65 38.27 -24.17 -57.93
N LEU A 66 39.55 -23.95 -57.64
CA LEU A 66 40.01 -23.32 -56.41
C LEU A 66 39.56 -21.85 -56.30
N GLU A 67 39.64 -21.08 -57.39
CA GLU A 67 39.14 -19.70 -57.44
C GLU A 67 37.64 -19.61 -57.16
N HIS A 68 36.86 -20.54 -57.71
CA HIS A 68 35.44 -20.64 -57.44
C HIS A 68 35.17 -20.98 -55.96
N GLN A 69 35.94 -21.88 -55.36
CA GLN A 69 35.82 -22.20 -53.93
C GLN A 69 36.18 -21.02 -53.03
N VAL A 70 37.30 -20.33 -53.29
CA VAL A 70 37.71 -19.14 -52.53
C VAL A 70 36.63 -18.06 -52.60
N SER A 71 36.03 -17.86 -53.78
CA SER A 71 34.92 -16.92 -53.96
C SER A 71 33.69 -17.31 -53.13
N ARG A 72 33.34 -18.61 -53.09
CA ARG A 72 32.25 -19.13 -52.26
C ARG A 72 32.52 -18.97 -50.76
N LEU A 73 33.74 -19.24 -50.30
CA LEU A 73 34.13 -19.08 -48.90
C LEU A 73 34.11 -17.60 -48.47
N ARG A 74 34.55 -16.69 -49.33
CA ARG A 74 34.44 -15.23 -49.07
C ARG A 74 32.98 -14.79 -48.94
N ALA A 75 32.13 -15.19 -49.87
CA ALA A 75 30.69 -14.88 -49.81
C ALA A 75 30.02 -15.47 -48.54
N HIS A 76 30.42 -16.67 -48.13
CA HIS A 76 29.93 -17.27 -46.88
C HIS A 76 30.42 -16.50 -45.65
N ASN A 77 31.69 -16.11 -45.60
CA ASN A 77 32.23 -15.32 -44.49
C ASN A 77 31.56 -13.95 -44.38
N GLU A 78 31.32 -13.27 -45.50
CA GLU A 78 30.55 -12.01 -45.53
C GLU A 78 29.13 -12.18 -44.98
N LEU A 79 28.45 -13.28 -45.34
CA LEU A 79 27.12 -13.60 -44.83
C LEU A 79 27.14 -13.89 -43.32
N THR A 80 28.09 -14.67 -42.83
CA THR A 80 28.25 -14.97 -41.40
C THR A 80 28.61 -13.72 -40.60
N ALA A 81 29.46 -12.84 -41.15
CA ALA A 81 29.78 -11.55 -40.54
C ALA A 81 28.55 -10.64 -40.42
N ALA A 82 27.75 -10.53 -41.49
CA ALA A 82 26.51 -9.76 -41.48
C ALA A 82 25.49 -10.33 -40.48
N TYR A 83 25.38 -11.66 -40.41
CA TYR A 83 24.51 -12.35 -39.46
C TYR A 83 24.94 -12.11 -38.01
N ASN A 84 26.24 -12.24 -37.71
CA ASN A 84 26.79 -11.97 -36.38
C ASN A 84 26.61 -10.51 -35.96
N ALA A 85 26.78 -9.57 -36.90
CA ALA A 85 26.50 -8.15 -36.65
C ALA A 85 25.02 -7.91 -36.32
N GLY A 86 24.10 -8.60 -37.03
CA GLY A 86 22.67 -8.58 -36.74
C GLY A 86 22.32 -9.13 -35.35
N LEU A 87 22.94 -10.26 -34.96
CA LEU A 87 22.77 -10.82 -33.62
C LEU A 87 23.29 -9.88 -32.53
N ALA A 88 24.46 -9.28 -32.73
CA ALA A 88 25.04 -8.32 -31.77
C ALA A 88 24.15 -7.08 -31.60
N ALA A 89 23.64 -6.52 -32.71
CA ALA A 89 22.70 -5.42 -32.67
C ALA A 89 21.41 -5.81 -31.91
N HIS A 90 20.86 -6.99 -32.20
CA HIS A 90 19.67 -7.48 -31.51
C HIS A 90 19.91 -7.67 -30.01
N ALA A 91 21.01 -8.31 -29.62
CA ALA A 91 21.38 -8.49 -28.23
C ALA A 91 21.52 -7.15 -27.49
N SER A 92 22.11 -6.13 -28.13
CA SER A 92 22.19 -4.78 -27.57
C SER A 92 20.81 -4.17 -27.34
N THR A 93 19.90 -4.29 -28.32
CA THR A 93 18.53 -3.76 -28.18
C THR A 93 17.75 -4.45 -27.06
N LEU A 94 17.91 -5.76 -26.91
CA LEU A 94 17.29 -6.53 -25.83
C LEU A 94 17.85 -6.11 -24.47
N HIS A 95 19.17 -5.93 -24.38
CA HIS A 95 19.85 -5.49 -23.16
C HIS A 95 19.38 -4.10 -22.71
N ASP A 96 19.26 -3.15 -23.63
CA ASP A 96 18.77 -1.80 -23.33
C ASP A 96 17.29 -1.81 -22.91
N ARG A 97 16.47 -2.65 -23.54
CA ARG A 97 15.08 -2.89 -23.13
C ARG A 97 15.00 -3.46 -21.72
N ASN A 98 15.80 -4.49 -21.41
CA ASN A 98 15.85 -5.10 -20.08
C ASN A 98 16.31 -4.10 -19.01
N ARG A 99 17.31 -3.26 -19.31
CA ARG A 99 17.72 -2.15 -18.44
C ARG A 99 16.59 -1.15 -18.20
N ALA A 100 15.79 -0.82 -19.21
CA ALA A 100 14.64 0.08 -19.06
C ALA A 100 13.52 -0.53 -18.21
N LEU A 101 13.27 -1.84 -18.33
CA LEU A 101 12.31 -2.55 -17.48
C LEU A 101 12.77 -2.59 -16.02
N LEU A 102 14.04 -2.92 -15.78
CA LEU A 102 14.61 -2.94 -14.42
C LEU A 102 14.58 -1.57 -13.75
N ARG A 103 14.85 -0.48 -14.48
CA ARG A 103 14.74 0.89 -13.94
C ARG A 103 13.31 1.20 -13.49
N ARG A 104 12.32 0.96 -14.36
CA ARG A 104 10.91 1.17 -14.02
C ARG A 104 10.45 0.31 -12.84
N ALA A 105 10.90 -0.94 -12.76
CA ALA A 105 10.59 -1.79 -11.62
C ALA A 105 11.15 -1.21 -10.32
N ARG A 106 12.41 -0.76 -10.32
CA ARG A 106 13.04 -0.12 -9.15
C ARG A 106 12.33 1.18 -8.74
N GLU A 107 11.94 2.01 -9.70
CA GLU A 107 11.16 3.22 -9.45
C GLU A 107 9.80 2.88 -8.80
N GLY A 108 9.10 1.87 -9.34
CA GLY A 108 7.85 1.37 -8.75
C GLY A 108 8.03 0.85 -7.32
N PHE A 109 9.08 0.07 -7.05
CA PHE A 109 9.40 -0.39 -5.70
C PHE A 109 9.74 0.76 -4.75
N ALA A 110 10.49 1.77 -5.21
CA ALA A 110 10.83 2.94 -4.40
C ALA A 110 9.59 3.76 -4.03
N LEU A 111 8.67 3.97 -4.99
CA LEU A 111 7.39 4.61 -4.74
C LEU A 111 6.54 3.82 -3.75
N GLY A 112 6.44 2.50 -3.93
CA GLY A 112 5.72 1.62 -3.00
C GLY A 112 6.31 1.61 -1.59
N ALA A 113 7.64 1.65 -1.46
CA ALA A 113 8.30 1.74 -0.16
C ALA A 113 8.01 3.09 0.52
N ALA A 114 8.06 4.20 -0.23
CA ALA A 114 7.74 5.52 0.29
C ALA A 114 6.29 5.63 0.77
N THR A 115 5.33 5.06 0.03
CA THR A 115 3.92 5.07 0.45
C THR A 115 3.69 4.22 1.70
N VAL A 116 4.29 3.03 1.78
CA VAL A 116 4.18 2.17 2.98
C VAL A 116 4.79 2.87 4.19
N ASN A 117 5.96 3.50 4.06
CA ASN A 117 6.57 4.26 5.15
C ASN A 117 5.68 5.42 5.60
N GLY A 118 5.11 6.20 4.67
CA GLY A 118 4.19 7.28 5.01
C GLY A 118 2.91 6.80 5.69
N LEU A 119 2.40 5.62 5.34
CA LEU A 119 1.28 4.99 6.05
C LEU A 119 1.68 4.52 7.45
N HIS A 120 2.90 3.99 7.61
CA HIS A 120 3.42 3.57 8.90
C HIS A 120 3.53 4.74 9.87
N GLU A 121 4.13 5.85 9.45
CA GLU A 121 4.23 7.08 10.25
C GLU A 121 2.84 7.63 10.64
N ARG A 122 1.86 7.59 9.73
CA ARG A 122 0.47 7.96 10.06
C ARG A 122 -0.16 7.04 11.10
N LEU A 123 0.07 5.74 11.00
CA LEU A 123 -0.42 4.78 11.98
C LEU A 123 0.20 5.02 13.35
N GLU A 124 1.50 5.28 13.43
CA GLU A 124 2.17 5.64 14.68
C GLU A 124 1.57 6.91 15.30
N ASN A 125 1.33 7.95 14.50
CA ASN A 125 0.68 9.18 14.98
C ASN A 125 -0.73 8.92 15.52
N ILE A 126 -1.55 8.15 14.80
CA ILE A 126 -2.90 7.79 15.24
C ILE A 126 -2.84 6.95 16.52
N GLN A 127 -1.87 6.06 16.67
CA GLN A 127 -1.68 5.28 17.88
C GLN A 127 -1.33 6.18 19.07
N LEU A 128 -0.39 7.11 18.90
CA LEU A 128 -0.04 8.09 19.93
C LEU A 128 -1.25 8.95 20.32
N GLU A 129 -2.02 9.44 19.34
CA GLU A 129 -3.23 10.21 19.62
C GLU A 129 -4.30 9.39 20.35
N ASN A 130 -4.51 8.12 19.98
CA ASN A 130 -5.42 7.25 20.70
C ASN A 130 -4.98 7.04 22.14
N THR A 131 -3.69 6.79 22.42
CA THR A 131 -3.20 6.65 23.79
C THR A 131 -3.42 7.92 24.61
N TYR A 132 -3.19 9.09 24.00
CA TYR A 132 -3.48 10.38 24.64
C TYR A 132 -4.96 10.56 24.96
N LEU A 133 -5.85 10.22 24.01
CA LEU A 133 -7.29 10.32 24.20
C LEU A 133 -7.80 9.33 25.24
N GLU A 134 -7.24 8.12 25.31
CA GLU A 134 -7.54 7.14 26.36
C GLU A 134 -7.19 7.69 27.74
N ASP A 135 -6.00 8.26 27.90
CA ASP A 135 -5.55 8.92 29.13
C ASP A 135 -6.43 10.12 29.51
N GLU A 136 -6.84 10.92 28.53
CA GLU A 136 -7.74 12.06 28.74
C GLU A 136 -9.11 11.60 29.22
N VAL A 137 -9.68 10.59 28.57
CA VAL A 137 -10.98 10.03 28.93
C VAL A 137 -10.93 9.45 30.35
N GLU A 138 -9.85 8.77 30.71
CA GLU A 138 -9.69 8.23 32.07
C GLU A 138 -9.62 9.35 33.11
N ARG A 139 -8.91 10.44 32.80
CA ARG A 139 -8.85 11.62 33.67
C ARG A 139 -10.21 12.30 33.84
N LEU A 140 -10.98 12.40 32.76
CA LEU A 140 -12.34 12.95 32.80
C LEU A 140 -13.27 12.07 33.64
N ARG A 141 -13.17 10.74 33.52
CA ARG A 141 -13.92 9.81 34.37
C ARG A 141 -13.56 9.97 35.85
N ALA A 142 -12.28 10.09 36.19
CA ALA A 142 -11.84 10.33 37.56
C ALA A 142 -12.40 11.65 38.13
N ARG A 143 -12.42 12.71 37.32
CA ARG A 143 -13.04 14.00 37.70
C ARG A 143 -14.55 13.90 37.90
N ALA A 144 -15.24 13.18 37.02
CA ALA A 144 -16.68 12.93 37.17
C ALA A 144 -16.99 12.17 38.46
N ALA A 145 -16.25 11.10 38.75
CA ALA A 145 -16.40 10.34 39.99
C ALA A 145 -16.14 11.20 41.24
N GLN A 146 -15.15 12.10 41.17
CA GLN A 146 -14.91 13.06 42.25
C GLN A 146 -16.09 14.02 42.43
N ALA A 147 -16.65 14.56 41.34
CA ALA A 147 -17.82 15.42 41.40
C ALA A 147 -19.03 14.71 42.02
N ASP A 148 -19.32 13.47 41.62
CA ASP A 148 -20.39 12.64 42.18
C ASP A 148 -20.18 12.41 43.70
N SER A 149 -18.92 12.19 44.12
CA SER A 149 -18.58 12.04 45.54
C SER A 149 -18.80 13.33 46.35
N LEU A 150 -18.60 14.49 45.74
CA LEU A 150 -18.85 15.78 46.38
C LEU A 150 -20.35 16.08 46.44
N GLU A 151 -21.09 15.77 45.37
CA GLU A 151 -22.54 15.94 45.32
C GLU A 151 -23.24 15.06 46.38
N THR A 152 -22.85 13.79 46.49
CA THR A 152 -23.39 12.90 47.52
C THR A 152 -23.12 13.42 48.93
N ARG A 153 -21.90 13.89 49.22
CA ARG A 153 -21.56 14.52 50.51
C ARG A 153 -22.38 15.78 50.76
N TYR A 154 -22.58 16.61 49.74
CA TYR A 154 -23.39 17.81 49.84
C TYR A 154 -24.85 17.48 50.18
N ARG A 155 -25.46 16.51 49.48
CA ARG A 155 -26.84 16.07 49.77
C ARG A 155 -27.00 15.54 51.21
N VAL A 156 -26.03 14.78 51.71
CA VAL A 156 -26.05 14.28 53.10
C VAL A 156 -25.96 15.45 54.10
N LEU A 157 -25.06 16.40 53.85
CA LEU A 157 -24.94 17.61 54.68
C LEU A 157 -26.24 18.40 54.68
N GLU A 158 -26.85 18.61 53.51
CA GLU A 158 -28.12 19.30 53.35
C GLU A 158 -29.24 18.60 54.15
N GLN A 159 -29.40 17.29 54.00
CA GLN A 159 -30.37 16.50 54.77
C GLN A 159 -30.12 16.61 56.28
N SER A 160 -28.88 16.43 56.74
CA SER A 160 -28.58 16.56 58.17
C SER A 160 -28.89 17.97 58.68
N SER A 161 -28.60 19.02 57.91
CA SER A 161 -28.88 20.40 58.30
C SER A 161 -30.38 20.68 58.43
N LEU A 162 -31.19 20.10 57.53
CA LEU A 162 -32.65 20.18 57.59
C LEU A 162 -33.19 19.43 58.81
N GLU A 163 -32.71 18.22 59.09
CA GLU A 163 -33.08 17.45 60.28
C GLU A 163 -32.74 18.21 61.57
N HIS A 164 -31.55 18.81 61.65
CA HIS A 164 -31.15 19.63 62.80
C HIS A 164 -32.04 20.87 62.95
N ALA A 165 -32.42 21.53 61.85
CA ALA A 165 -33.31 22.68 61.89
C ALA A 165 -34.72 22.30 62.39
N TYR A 166 -35.27 21.18 61.93
CA TYR A 166 -36.55 20.67 62.44
C TYR A 166 -36.47 20.30 63.93
N GLY A 167 -35.40 19.65 64.37
CA GLY A 167 -35.18 19.35 65.78
C GLY A 167 -35.16 20.59 66.67
N LEU A 168 -34.45 21.65 66.25
CA LEU A 168 -34.44 22.94 66.96
C LEU A 168 -35.83 23.60 67.00
N GLN A 169 -36.61 23.44 65.94
CA GLN A 169 -37.97 23.99 65.87
C GLN A 169 -38.92 23.26 66.84
N ASP A 170 -38.80 21.94 66.97
CA ASP A 170 -39.56 21.14 67.93
C ASP A 170 -39.17 21.47 69.38
N GLU A 171 -37.87 21.63 69.66
CA GLU A 171 -37.38 22.07 70.98
C GLU A 171 -37.92 23.45 71.36
N LEU A 172 -37.96 24.39 70.40
CA LEU A 172 -38.53 25.72 70.60
C LEU A 172 -40.04 25.63 70.89
N ALA A 173 -40.79 24.83 70.13
CA ALA A 173 -42.22 24.63 70.36
C ALA A 173 -42.49 24.01 71.74
N ALA A 174 -41.71 23.02 72.15
CA ALA A 174 -41.78 22.42 73.48
C ALA A 174 -41.45 23.44 74.58
N ALA A 175 -40.44 24.29 74.38
CA ALA A 175 -40.11 25.37 75.30
C ALA A 175 -41.25 26.39 75.43
N GLN A 176 -41.86 26.81 74.32
CA GLN A 176 -43.02 27.70 74.30
C GLN A 176 -44.22 27.10 75.04
N ALA A 177 -44.51 25.80 74.84
CA ALA A 177 -45.57 25.10 75.57
C ALA A 177 -45.32 25.04 77.08
N ARG A 178 -44.05 24.89 77.51
CA ARG A 178 -43.67 24.97 78.93
C ARG A 178 -43.91 26.36 79.50
N VAL A 179 -43.54 27.40 78.74
CA VAL A 179 -43.76 28.81 79.14
C VAL A 179 -45.26 29.08 79.29
N SER A 180 -46.09 28.73 78.30
CA SER A 180 -47.54 28.96 78.38
C SER A 180 -48.20 28.19 79.54
N MET A 181 -47.76 26.97 79.83
CA MET A 181 -48.22 26.22 81.00
C MET A 181 -47.87 26.94 82.32
N LEU A 182 -46.66 27.49 82.43
CA LEU A 182 -46.25 28.29 83.58
C LEU A 182 -47.07 29.58 83.69
N GLU A 183 -47.31 30.27 82.58
CA GLU A 183 -48.18 31.46 82.52
C GLU A 183 -49.61 31.15 83.01
N VAL A 184 -50.22 30.04 82.56
CA VAL A 184 -51.53 29.59 83.04
C VAL A 184 -51.51 29.30 84.54
N ARG A 185 -50.46 28.66 85.05
CA ARG A 185 -50.31 28.43 86.50
C ARG A 185 -50.22 29.74 87.29
N VAL A 186 -49.50 30.74 86.77
CA VAL A 186 -49.42 32.08 87.37
C VAL A 186 -50.78 32.79 87.32
N ALA A 187 -51.50 32.70 86.20
CA ALA A 187 -52.84 33.26 86.04
C ALA A 187 -53.87 32.61 87.00
N LEU A 188 -53.81 31.28 87.18
CA LEU A 188 -54.65 30.55 88.13
C LEU A 188 -54.39 30.95 89.59
N LEU A 189 -53.18 31.38 89.92
CA LEU A 189 -52.84 31.90 91.24
C LEU A 189 -53.30 33.36 91.46
N THR A 190 -53.79 34.05 90.42
CA THR A 190 -54.02 35.51 90.44
C THR A 190 -55.46 35.95 90.12
N ALA A 191 -56.46 35.06 89.99
CA ALA A 191 -57.81 35.43 89.50
C ALA A 191 -58.94 35.57 90.58
N PRO A 192 -59.73 36.68 90.59
CA PRO A 192 -61.09 36.82 91.17
C PRO A 192 -62.24 36.66 90.12
N PRO A 193 -63.56 36.63 90.47
CA PRO A 193 -64.59 36.05 89.60
C PRO A 193 -65.27 37.00 88.60
N THR A 194 -65.79 36.35 87.55
CA THR A 194 -66.99 36.60 86.70
C THR A 194 -66.75 37.00 85.22
N ALA A 195 -67.45 36.24 84.35
CA ALA A 195 -67.51 36.26 82.87
C ALA A 195 -68.38 37.42 82.30
N PRO A 196 -68.71 37.51 80.98
CA PRO A 196 -68.24 36.82 79.76
C PRO A 196 -67.91 37.78 78.57
N ALA A 197 -67.33 37.27 77.46
CA ALA A 197 -67.66 37.65 76.06
C ALA A 197 -66.79 36.88 75.02
N THR A 198 -67.47 36.28 74.03
CA THR A 198 -66.99 35.83 72.70
C THR A 198 -66.86 37.06 71.75
N PRO A 199 -66.30 37.01 70.50
CA PRO A 199 -66.05 35.87 69.61
C PRO A 199 -64.70 35.85 68.82
N SER A 200 -64.49 34.74 68.11
CA SER A 200 -63.61 34.41 66.97
C SER A 200 -62.74 35.49 66.30
N THR A 201 -61.48 35.16 66.00
CA THR A 201 -60.83 35.36 64.68
C THR A 201 -59.58 34.49 64.54
N ALA A 202 -59.72 33.30 63.96
CA ALA A 202 -58.61 32.58 63.33
C ALA A 202 -58.55 33.05 61.87
N SER A 203 -57.58 33.92 61.53
CA SER A 203 -57.33 34.27 60.12
C SER A 203 -55.91 34.75 59.79
N SER A 204 -54.94 34.66 60.70
CA SER A 204 -53.54 35.04 60.41
C SER A 204 -52.63 33.82 60.16
N GLY A 205 -52.74 32.76 60.98
CA GLY A 205 -51.85 31.59 60.91
C GLY A 205 -52.04 30.71 59.67
N ASP A 206 -53.28 30.50 59.23
CA ASP A 206 -53.57 29.71 58.02
C ASP A 206 -53.20 30.45 56.73
N ARG A 207 -53.26 31.79 56.75
CA ARG A 207 -52.80 32.64 55.64
C ARG A 207 -51.28 32.56 55.49
N ALA A 208 -50.54 32.67 56.61
CA ALA A 208 -49.08 32.57 56.62
C ALA A 208 -48.56 31.17 56.21
N ARG A 209 -49.26 30.09 56.59
CA ARG A 209 -48.96 28.73 56.12
C ARG A 209 -49.24 28.56 54.63
N LEU A 210 -50.39 29.05 54.16
CA LEU A 210 -50.74 29.04 52.74
C LEU A 210 -49.73 29.82 51.90
N ASP A 211 -49.26 30.97 52.39
CA ASP A 211 -48.27 31.81 51.70
C ASP A 211 -46.88 31.16 51.69
N ARG A 212 -46.49 30.43 52.74
CA ARG A 212 -45.26 29.62 52.77
C ARG A 212 -45.32 28.45 51.78
N VAL A 213 -46.42 27.70 51.76
CA VAL A 213 -46.62 26.60 50.80
C VAL A 213 -46.63 27.12 49.36
N LYS A 214 -47.20 28.30 49.11
CA LYS A 214 -47.13 28.96 47.79
C LYS A 214 -45.71 29.35 47.43
N ALA A 215 -44.92 29.86 48.37
CA ALA A 215 -43.52 30.20 48.13
C ALA A 215 -42.68 28.95 47.81
N GLU A 216 -42.89 27.86 48.54
CA GLU A 216 -42.25 26.56 48.28
C GLU A 216 -42.67 25.97 46.92
N LEU A 217 -43.95 26.10 46.54
CA LEU A 217 -44.43 25.67 45.23
C LEU A 217 -43.80 26.47 44.08
N VAL A 218 -43.65 27.80 44.25
CA VAL A 218 -42.99 28.67 43.27
C VAL A 218 -41.51 28.34 43.16
N ALA A 219 -40.83 28.08 44.29
CA ALA A 219 -39.44 27.63 44.29
C ALA A 219 -39.27 26.27 43.59
N ALA A 220 -40.13 25.30 43.91
CA ALA A 220 -40.12 23.99 43.26
C ALA A 220 -40.44 24.09 41.75
N GLN A 221 -41.30 25.01 41.33
CA GLN A 221 -41.54 25.29 39.91
C GLN A 221 -40.30 25.91 39.24
N ALA A 222 -39.58 26.80 39.90
CA ALA A 222 -38.33 27.35 39.38
C ALA A 222 -37.26 26.26 39.21
N ASP A 223 -37.15 25.34 40.17
CA ASP A 223 -36.22 24.20 40.09
C ASP A 223 -36.61 23.22 38.97
N LEU A 224 -37.91 22.97 38.77
CA LEU A 224 -38.41 22.15 37.66
C LEU A 224 -38.11 22.76 36.29
N VAL A 225 -38.21 24.09 36.18
CA VAL A 225 -37.85 24.81 34.94
C VAL A 225 -36.34 24.76 34.71
N SER A 226 -35.55 24.94 35.76
CA SER A 226 -34.08 24.85 35.72
C SER A 226 -33.60 23.46 35.29
N THR A 227 -34.12 22.40 35.91
CA THR A 227 -33.82 21.00 35.57
C THR A 227 -34.29 20.63 34.16
N ARG A 228 -35.40 21.19 33.69
CA ARG A 228 -35.84 20.99 32.30
C ARG A 228 -34.92 21.66 31.30
N ALA A 229 -34.36 22.83 31.63
CA ALA A 229 -33.39 23.52 30.80
C ALA A 229 -32.06 22.76 30.73
N THR A 230 -31.57 22.23 31.85
CA THR A 230 -30.35 21.40 31.86
C THR A 230 -30.54 20.10 31.10
N LEU A 231 -31.69 19.41 31.25
CA LEU A 231 -32.03 18.24 30.45
C LEU A 231 -32.08 18.55 28.94
N SER A 232 -32.64 19.70 28.56
CA SER A 232 -32.65 20.13 27.15
C SER A 232 -31.24 20.35 26.63
N ALA A 233 -30.35 20.95 27.41
CA ALA A 233 -28.95 21.19 27.03
C ALA A 233 -28.16 19.87 26.92
N VAL A 234 -28.39 18.93 27.83
CA VAL A 234 -27.80 17.58 27.75
C VAL A 234 -28.31 16.84 26.52
N ASN A 235 -29.60 16.93 26.22
CA ASN A 235 -30.19 16.27 25.05
C ASN A 235 -29.66 16.86 23.73
N SER A 236 -29.41 18.18 23.68
CA SER A 236 -28.75 18.80 22.52
C SER A 236 -27.30 18.32 22.39
N HIS A 237 -26.58 18.21 23.50
CA HIS A 237 -25.19 17.73 23.49
C HIS A 237 -25.09 16.26 23.08
N LEU A 238 -26.02 15.42 23.51
CA LEU A 238 -26.10 14.03 23.08
C LEU A 238 -26.31 13.95 21.57
N SER A 239 -27.21 14.77 21.03
CA SER A 239 -27.51 14.82 19.59
C SER A 239 -26.30 15.23 18.75
N THR A 240 -25.50 16.20 19.23
CA THR A 240 -24.26 16.60 18.53
C THR A 240 -23.22 15.50 18.57
N VAL A 241 -23.01 14.87 19.74
CA VAL A 241 -22.03 13.77 19.87
C VAL A 241 -22.43 12.56 19.02
N THR A 242 -23.73 12.25 18.91
CA THR A 242 -24.20 11.18 18.01
C THR A 242 -23.94 11.52 16.54
N ALA A 243 -24.17 12.77 16.14
CA ALA A 243 -23.91 13.20 14.77
C ALA A 243 -22.40 13.14 14.41
N GLU A 244 -21.53 13.58 15.33
CA GLU A 244 -20.08 13.50 15.17
C GLU A 244 -19.60 12.04 15.09
N ARG A 245 -20.16 11.16 15.93
CA ARG A 245 -19.86 9.72 15.90
C ARG A 245 -20.27 9.09 14.58
N ASP A 246 -21.46 9.41 14.07
CA ASP A 246 -21.96 8.88 12.80
C ASP A 246 -21.13 9.38 11.61
N GLN A 247 -20.72 10.66 11.65
CA GLN A 247 -19.82 11.24 10.65
C GLN A 247 -18.42 10.60 10.67
N ALA A 248 -17.83 10.41 11.85
CA ALA A 248 -16.54 9.74 12.01
C ALA A 248 -16.60 8.27 11.56
N SER A 249 -17.70 7.59 11.87
CA SER A 249 -17.92 6.21 11.44
C SER A 249 -18.06 6.11 9.90
N GLY A 250 -18.78 7.04 9.27
CA GLY A 250 -18.89 7.13 7.81
C GLY A 250 -17.58 7.45 7.11
N ALA A 251 -16.75 8.32 7.70
CA ALA A 251 -15.42 8.61 7.16
C ALA A 251 -14.49 7.38 7.22
N SER A 252 -14.47 6.69 8.36
CA SER A 252 -13.63 5.50 8.54
C SER A 252 -14.03 4.33 7.63
N THR A 253 -15.32 4.17 7.33
CA THR A 253 -15.77 3.14 6.37
C THR A 253 -15.41 3.51 4.93
N GLY A 254 -15.50 4.79 4.56
CA GLY A 254 -15.05 5.29 3.26
C GLY A 254 -13.55 5.05 3.03
N GLU A 255 -12.71 5.45 3.99
CA GLU A 255 -11.26 5.24 3.92
C GLU A 255 -10.89 3.75 3.81
N ARG A 256 -11.57 2.87 4.56
CA ARG A 256 -11.37 1.43 4.44
C ARG A 256 -11.70 0.91 3.05
N HIS A 257 -12.78 1.40 2.43
CA HIS A 257 -13.17 0.97 1.10
C HIS A 257 -12.15 1.43 0.04
N ASP A 258 -11.69 2.69 0.14
CA ASP A 258 -10.65 3.22 -0.74
C ASP A 258 -9.34 2.43 -0.64
N LEU A 259 -8.93 2.06 0.57
CA LEU A 259 -7.73 1.24 0.80
C LEU A 259 -7.91 -0.19 0.23
N GLN A 260 -9.10 -0.77 0.36
CA GLN A 260 -9.40 -2.08 -0.24
C GLN A 260 -9.32 -2.03 -1.77
N ASP A 261 -9.85 -0.98 -2.39
CA ASP A 261 -9.81 -0.79 -3.84
C ASP A 261 -8.38 -0.52 -4.34
N GLN A 262 -7.58 0.22 -3.58
CA GLN A 262 -6.15 0.41 -3.88
C GLN A 262 -5.38 -0.91 -3.77
N LEU A 263 -5.67 -1.72 -2.75
CA LEU A 263 -5.04 -3.03 -2.59
C LEU A 263 -5.41 -3.99 -3.72
N ALA A 264 -6.68 -4.03 -4.11
CA ALA A 264 -7.15 -4.84 -5.24
C ALA A 264 -6.47 -4.44 -6.56
N ARG A 265 -6.31 -3.13 -6.80
CA ARG A 265 -5.57 -2.60 -7.96
C ARG A 265 -4.10 -3.02 -7.94
N SER A 266 -3.42 -2.84 -6.81
CA SER A 266 -2.01 -3.25 -6.65
C SER A 266 -1.81 -4.76 -6.85
N GLN A 267 -2.71 -5.59 -6.34
CA GLN A 267 -2.67 -7.04 -6.56
C GLN A 267 -2.87 -7.41 -8.02
N HIS A 268 -3.76 -6.72 -8.73
CA HIS A 268 -3.97 -6.94 -10.16
C HIS A 268 -2.73 -6.54 -10.99
N GLU A 269 -2.13 -5.38 -10.69
CA GLU A 269 -0.92 -4.88 -11.36
C GLU A 269 0.28 -5.80 -11.13
N THR A 270 0.49 -6.24 -9.89
CA THR A 270 1.57 -7.21 -9.57
C THR A 270 1.35 -8.57 -10.23
N GLY A 271 0.10 -9.03 -10.32
CA GLY A 271 -0.27 -10.22 -11.08
C GLY A 271 0.05 -10.09 -12.57
N SER A 272 -0.30 -8.95 -13.17
CA SER A 272 0.00 -8.66 -14.58
C SER A 272 1.50 -8.56 -14.85
N ALA A 273 2.27 -7.90 -13.97
CA ALA A 273 3.72 -7.83 -14.08
C ALA A 273 4.39 -9.22 -14.01
N ARG A 274 3.91 -10.09 -13.11
CA ARG A 274 4.41 -11.48 -13.02
C ARG A 274 4.14 -12.28 -14.28
N GLN A 275 2.98 -12.10 -14.92
CA GLN A 275 2.67 -12.77 -16.19
C GLN A 275 3.61 -12.32 -17.32
N LEU A 276 4.09 -11.08 -17.30
CA LEU A 276 5.04 -10.58 -18.30
C LEU A 276 6.50 -11.01 -18.05
N ILE A 277 6.88 -11.27 -16.80
CA ILE A 277 8.26 -11.69 -16.45
C ILE A 277 8.52 -13.15 -16.83
N ALA A 278 7.54 -14.04 -16.64
CA ALA A 278 7.70 -15.47 -16.94
C ALA A 278 8.21 -15.79 -18.37
N PRO A 279 7.67 -15.18 -19.46
CA PRO A 279 8.21 -15.42 -20.80
C PRO A 279 9.61 -14.84 -20.99
N LEU A 280 9.95 -13.71 -20.36
CA LEU A 280 11.30 -13.13 -20.43
C LEU A 280 12.34 -14.03 -19.78
N GLU A 281 12.05 -14.60 -18.62
CA GLU A 281 12.96 -15.56 -17.96
C GLU A 281 13.15 -16.84 -18.80
N SER A 282 12.09 -17.28 -19.49
CA SER A 282 12.18 -18.42 -20.40
C SER A 282 13.03 -18.09 -21.63
N ASP A 283 12.87 -16.91 -22.20
CA ASP A 283 13.66 -16.46 -23.35
C ASP A 283 15.13 -16.24 -22.98
N ASP A 284 15.44 -15.65 -21.82
CA ASP A 284 16.81 -15.50 -21.31
C ASP A 284 17.52 -16.85 -21.16
N ARG A 285 16.81 -17.87 -20.61
CA ARG A 285 17.36 -19.23 -20.54
C ARG A 285 17.65 -19.80 -21.93
N ARG A 286 16.73 -19.58 -22.88
CA ARG A 286 16.85 -20.09 -24.26
C ARG A 286 18.02 -19.44 -25.01
N VAL A 287 18.17 -18.12 -24.89
CA VAL A 287 19.29 -17.38 -25.49
C VAL A 287 20.61 -17.82 -24.89
N ASN A 288 20.67 -18.03 -23.57
CA ASN A 288 21.89 -18.52 -22.92
C ASN A 288 22.30 -19.91 -23.42
N THR A 289 21.36 -20.84 -23.56
CA THR A 289 21.62 -22.16 -24.16
C THR A 289 22.14 -22.05 -25.59
N LEU A 290 21.59 -21.14 -26.39
CA LEU A 290 22.02 -20.95 -27.77
C LEU A 290 23.43 -20.35 -27.86
N LEU A 291 23.75 -19.37 -27.01
CA LEU A 291 25.08 -18.77 -26.94
C LEU A 291 26.14 -19.80 -26.54
N VAL A 292 25.84 -20.66 -25.57
CA VAL A 292 26.74 -21.76 -25.18
C VAL A 292 26.95 -22.73 -26.34
N ALA A 293 25.87 -23.16 -27.00
CA ALA A 293 25.97 -24.07 -28.15
C ALA A 293 26.80 -23.48 -29.30
N HIS A 294 26.61 -22.20 -29.61
CA HIS A 294 27.38 -21.50 -30.65
C HIS A 294 28.86 -21.33 -30.25
N ALA A 295 29.15 -21.06 -28.98
CA ALA A 295 30.53 -20.99 -28.49
C ALA A 295 31.24 -22.35 -28.62
N GLU A 296 30.56 -23.44 -28.30
CA GLU A 296 31.09 -24.81 -28.46
C GLU A 296 31.30 -25.17 -29.94
N GLU A 297 30.39 -24.77 -30.82
CA GLU A 297 30.54 -24.98 -32.27
C GLU A 297 31.72 -24.19 -32.83
N HIS A 298 31.85 -22.92 -32.46
CA HIS A 298 33.00 -22.10 -32.86
C HIS A 298 34.34 -22.69 -32.37
N GLN A 299 34.37 -23.25 -31.17
CA GLN A 299 35.57 -23.96 -30.67
C GLN A 299 35.91 -25.20 -31.49
N ARG A 300 34.90 -25.96 -31.95
CA ARG A 300 35.09 -27.11 -32.83
C ARG A 300 35.63 -26.68 -34.20
N ASP A 301 35.10 -25.61 -34.78
CA ASP A 301 35.58 -25.07 -36.05
C ASP A 301 37.03 -24.59 -35.96
N LEU A 302 37.38 -23.87 -34.89
CA LEU A 302 38.75 -23.43 -34.64
C LEU A 302 39.72 -24.61 -34.45
N ALA A 303 39.28 -25.70 -33.84
CA ALA A 303 40.07 -26.92 -33.74
C ALA A 303 40.30 -27.55 -35.13
N GLY A 304 39.24 -27.67 -35.94
CA GLY A 304 39.33 -28.20 -37.30
C GLY A 304 40.24 -27.37 -38.22
N ILE A 305 40.21 -26.04 -38.11
CA ILE A 305 41.11 -25.16 -38.86
C ILE A 305 42.57 -25.42 -38.47
N ARG A 306 42.88 -25.54 -37.18
CA ARG A 306 44.25 -25.84 -36.72
C ARG A 306 44.73 -27.20 -37.21
N ASP A 307 43.88 -28.22 -37.18
CA ASP A 307 44.22 -29.55 -37.68
C ASP A 307 44.53 -29.49 -39.19
N LEU A 308 43.76 -28.73 -39.96
CA LEU A 308 44.04 -28.49 -41.39
C LEU A 308 45.37 -27.75 -41.59
N GLU A 309 45.64 -26.68 -40.85
CA GLU A 309 46.89 -25.93 -40.94
C GLU A 309 48.12 -26.80 -40.60
N THR A 310 48.01 -27.67 -39.59
CA THR A 310 49.08 -28.62 -39.25
C THR A 310 49.28 -29.66 -40.34
N SER A 311 48.19 -30.19 -40.92
CA SER A 311 48.27 -31.13 -42.04
C SER A 311 48.91 -30.50 -43.29
N TRP A 312 48.57 -29.24 -43.58
CA TRP A 312 49.11 -28.47 -44.68
C TRP A 312 50.61 -28.19 -44.49
N SER A 313 50.99 -27.74 -43.29
CA SER A 313 52.41 -27.51 -42.95
C SER A 313 53.24 -28.79 -43.05
N SER A 314 52.69 -29.93 -42.61
CA SER A 314 53.33 -31.24 -42.74
C SER A 314 53.51 -31.64 -44.21
N SER A 315 52.45 -31.49 -45.02
CA SER A 315 52.51 -31.75 -46.46
C SER A 315 53.54 -30.86 -47.17
N GLU A 316 53.58 -29.57 -46.81
CA GLU A 316 54.55 -28.63 -47.35
C GLU A 316 55.99 -28.97 -46.95
N ALA A 317 56.22 -29.38 -45.70
CA ALA A 317 57.54 -29.84 -45.25
C ALA A 317 58.02 -31.08 -46.03
N VAL A 318 57.14 -32.04 -46.27
CA VAL A 318 57.43 -33.23 -47.10
C VAL A 318 57.74 -32.83 -48.54
N ARG A 319 56.96 -31.90 -49.12
CA ARG A 319 57.21 -31.36 -50.46
C ARG A 319 58.57 -30.69 -50.57
N MET A 320 58.93 -29.87 -49.58
CA MET A 320 60.23 -29.19 -49.54
C MET A 320 61.39 -30.18 -49.40
N ALA A 321 61.23 -31.25 -48.61
CA ALA A 321 62.22 -32.31 -48.49
C ALA A 321 62.42 -33.08 -49.81
N ALA A 322 61.32 -33.49 -50.46
CA ALA A 322 61.39 -34.17 -51.76
C ALA A 322 62.04 -33.29 -52.83
N GLN A 323 61.75 -31.98 -52.84
CA GLN A 323 62.34 -31.05 -53.79
C GLN A 323 63.84 -30.83 -53.53
N ALA A 324 64.28 -30.84 -52.27
CA ALA A 324 65.69 -30.81 -51.93
C ALA A 324 66.43 -32.06 -52.44
N ASP A 325 65.84 -33.26 -52.28
CA ASP A 325 66.42 -34.51 -52.77
C ASP A 325 66.56 -34.53 -54.29
N VAL A 326 65.58 -34.01 -55.04
CA VAL A 326 65.65 -33.88 -56.51
C VAL A 326 66.73 -32.89 -56.95
N THR A 327 66.98 -31.82 -56.19
CA THR A 327 68.04 -30.86 -56.51
C THR A 327 69.45 -31.36 -56.14
N HIS A 328 69.56 -32.41 -55.32
CA HIS A 328 70.83 -33.01 -54.90
C HIS A 328 71.19 -34.31 -55.65
N ALA A 329 70.30 -34.81 -56.51
CA ALA A 329 70.53 -35.93 -57.43
C ALA A 329 71.02 -35.45 -58.80
#